data_AF-A0A4V0X460-F1
#
_entry.id   AF-A0A4V0X460-F1
#
_cell.length_a   1.000
_cell.length_b   1.000
_cell.length_c   1.000
_cell.angle_alpha   90.00
_cell.angle_beta   90.00
_cell.angle_gamma   90.00
#
_symmetry.space_group_name_H-M   'P 1'
#
loop_
_entity.id
_entity.type
_entity.pdbx_description
1 polymer ?
#
loop_
_entity_poly.entity_id
_entity_poly.type
_entity_poly.pdbx_seq_one_letter_code
_entity_poly.pdbx_strand_id
1 'polypeptide(L)'
;MLKIYLIGIIILITAIMLNGVINKLGVLGWYDFINLLVDKETAPARKVRIIDMLWLFIAYPFLLGLAGLSGNYLYIWLCSNR
;
A
#
# COMPACT_ATOMS: atom_id res chain seq x y z
N MET A 1 19.53 6.75 -10.93
CA MET A 1 18.31 6.23 -11.59
C MET A 1 17.96 4.80 -11.16
N LEU A 2 18.87 3.82 -11.27
CA LEU A 2 18.61 2.42 -10.86
C LEU A 2 18.07 2.27 -9.42
N LYS A 3 18.58 3.06 -8.47
CA LYS A 3 18.09 3.13 -7.08
C LYS A 3 16.58 3.35 -6.99
N ILE A 4 16.07 4.35 -7.72
CA ILE A 4 14.67 4.75 -7.68
C ILE A 4 13.79 3.66 -8.29
N TYR A 5 14.23 3.03 -9.39
CA TYR A 5 13.51 1.90 -9.99
C TYR A 5 13.41 0.71 -9.05
N LEU A 6 14.50 0.32 -8.39
CA LEU A 6 14.50 -0.79 -7.42
C LEU A 6 13.52 -0.50 -6.27
N ILE A 7 13.61 0.68 -5.67
CA ILE A 7 12.72 1.11 -4.58
C ILE A 7 11.26 1.11 -5.05
N GLY A 8 10.99 1.65 -6.25
CA GLY A 8 9.65 1.68 -6.84
C GLY A 8 9.07 0.28 -7.05
N ILE A 9 9.86 -0.68 -7.54
CA ILE A 9 9.42 -2.07 -7.72
C ILE A 9 9.06 -2.71 -6.37
N ILE A 10 9.86 -2.47 -5.33
CA ILE A 10 9.61 -3.02 -3.99
C ILE A 10 8.34 -2.44 -3.38
N ILE A 11 8.13 -1.13 -3.51
CA ILE A 11 6.89 -0.47 -3.09
C ILE A 11 5.69 -1.03 -3.86
N LEU A 12 5.82 -1.23 -5.18
CA LEU A 12 4.75 -1.76 -6.03
C LEU A 12 4.35 -3.18 -5.62
N ILE A 13 5.32 -4.08 -5.45
CA ILE A 13 5.07 -5.46 -5.02
C ILE A 13 4.39 -5.45 -3.64
N THR A 14 4.89 -4.63 -2.72
CA THR A 14 4.30 -4.50 -1.38
C THR A 14 2.86 -4.00 -1.46
N ALA A 15 2.58 -2.98 -2.27
CA ALA A 15 1.22 -2.45 -2.45
C ALA A 15 0.24 -3.53 -2.95
N ILE A 16 0.66 -4.35 -3.92
CA ILE A 16 -0.15 -5.47 -4.44
C ILE A 16 -0.42 -6.49 -3.32
N MET A 17 0.60 -6.85 -2.54
CA MET A 17 0.44 -7.78 -1.41
C MET A 17 -0.51 -7.24 -0.34
N LEU A 18 -0.35 -5.97 0.05
CA LEU A 18 -1.21 -5.34 1.06
C LEU A 18 -2.67 -5.26 0.61
N ASN A 19 -2.92 -4.95 -0.67
CA ASN A 19 -4.27 -4.99 -1.23
C ASN A 19 -4.87 -6.40 -1.20
N GLY A 20 -4.08 -7.43 -1.50
CA GLY A 20 -4.52 -8.83 -1.40
C GLY A 20 -4.84 -9.25 0.04
N VAL A 21 -4.02 -8.85 1.01
CA VAL A 21 -4.23 -9.14 2.44
C VAL A 21 -5.47 -8.41 2.97
N ILE A 22 -5.62 -7.12 2.66
CA ILE A 22 -6.70 -6.32 3.24
C ILE A 22 -8.08 -6.74 2.73
N ASN A 23 -8.16 -7.15 1.46
CA ASN A 23 -9.38 -7.71 0.89
C ASN A 23 -9.83 -8.96 1.62
N LYS A 24 -8.89 -9.84 2.02
CA LYS A 24 -9.21 -11.03 2.82
C LYS A 24 -9.65 -10.71 4.24
N LEU A 25 -9.13 -9.63 4.83
CA LEU A 25 -9.51 -9.15 6.16
C LEU A 25 -10.86 -8.39 6.15
N GLY A 26 -11.44 -8.17 4.97
CA GLY A 26 -12.68 -7.40 4.81
C GLY A 26 -12.51 -5.96 5.29
N VAL A 27 -11.30 -5.39 5.25
CA VAL A 27 -11.04 -3.98 5.53
C VAL A 27 -10.94 -3.24 4.20
N LEU A 28 -11.35 -1.98 4.20
CA LEU A 28 -11.51 -1.18 2.99
C LEU A 28 -10.14 -0.86 2.38
N GLY A 29 -9.92 -1.31 1.14
CA GLY A 29 -8.74 -0.95 0.35
C GLY A 29 -8.88 0.43 -0.32
N TRP A 30 -7.77 0.96 -0.86
CA TRP A 30 -7.79 2.25 -1.55
C TRP A 30 -8.71 2.24 -2.77
N TYR A 31 -8.78 1.13 -3.51
CA TYR A 31 -9.67 0.98 -4.66
C TYR A 31 -11.14 1.09 -4.25
N ASP A 32 -11.56 0.33 -3.23
CA ASP A 32 -12.93 0.36 -2.73
C ASP A 32 -13.29 1.73 -2.13
N PHE A 33 -12.32 2.37 -1.47
CA PHE A 33 -12.52 3.69 -0.86
C PHE A 33 -12.74 4.77 -1.93
N ILE A 34 -11.94 4.76 -2.99
CA ILE A 34 -12.11 5.69 -4.11
C ILE A 34 -13.43 5.41 -4.83
N ASN A 35 -13.79 4.14 -5.05
CA ASN A 35 -15.07 3.78 -5.65
C ASN A 35 -16.26 4.27 -4.81
N LEU A 36 -16.20 4.18 -3.47
CA LEU A 36 -17.21 4.77 -2.58
C LEU A 36 -17.30 6.30 -2.67
N LEU A 37 -16.19 6.98 -2.95
CA LEU A 37 -16.16 8.43 -3.11
C LEU A 37 -16.71 8.89 -4.46
N VAL A 38 -16.44 8.13 -5.51
CA VAL A 38 -16.79 8.46 -6.90
C VAL A 38 -18.20 7.97 -7.25
N ASP A 39 -18.53 6.71 -6.92
CA ASP A 39 -19.81 6.06 -7.25
C ASP A 39 -20.66 5.87 -6.00
N LYS A 40 -21.50 6.86 -5.69
CA LYS A 40 -22.42 6.81 -4.55
C LYS A 40 -23.53 5.77 -4.68
N GLU A 41 -23.80 5.26 -5.89
CA GLU A 41 -25.00 4.46 -6.17
C GLU A 41 -24.76 2.94 -6.24
N THR A 42 -23.53 2.49 -6.53
CA THR A 42 -23.22 1.06 -6.74
C THR A 42 -22.41 0.43 -5.61
N ALA A 43 -21.85 1.24 -4.72
CA ALA A 43 -21.10 0.71 -3.60
C ALA A 43 -22.06 0.15 -2.54
N PRO A 44 -21.83 -1.08 -2.02
CA PRO A 44 -22.64 -1.60 -0.92
C PRO A 44 -22.63 -0.56 0.20
N ALA A 45 -23.79 -0.29 0.80
CA ALA A 45 -24.03 0.71 1.84
C ALA A 45 -23.27 0.42 3.16
N ARG A 46 -21.98 0.14 3.04
CA ARG A 46 -21.05 -0.16 4.10
C ARG A 46 -20.56 1.15 4.65
N LYS A 47 -20.88 1.40 5.92
CA LYS A 47 -20.31 2.52 6.64
C LYS A 47 -18.79 2.35 6.72
N VAL A 48 -18.05 3.38 6.32
CA VAL A 48 -16.60 3.47 6.54
C VAL A 48 -16.37 3.41 8.04
N ARG A 49 -15.62 2.40 8.51
CA ARG A 49 -15.29 2.24 9.92
C ARG A 49 -14.03 3.01 10.24
N ILE A 50 -13.84 3.34 11.52
CA ILE A 50 -12.60 3.95 12.01
C ILE A 50 -11.37 3.11 11.64
N ILE A 51 -11.50 1.77 11.69
CA ILE A 51 -10.40 0.87 11.32
C ILE A 51 -10.02 0.97 9.84
N ASP A 52 -10.98 1.27 8.96
CA ASP A 52 -10.73 1.46 7.54
C ASP A 52 -9.93 2.77 7.32
N MET A 53 -10.26 3.84 8.05
CA MET A 53 -9.50 5.09 8.02
C MET A 53 -8.08 4.94 8.60
N LEU A 54 -7.94 4.27 9.76
CA LEU A 54 -6.63 3.99 10.35
C LEU A 54 -5.77 3.15 9.40
N TRP A 55 -6.37 2.19 8.71
CA TRP A 55 -5.68 1.42 7.69
C TRP A 55 -5.21 2.30 6.52
N LEU A 56 -6.13 3.03 5.89
CA LEU A 56 -5.84 3.80 4.67
C LEU A 56 -4.84 4.93 4.88
N PHE A 57 -4.95 5.66 5.99
CA PHE A 57 -4.19 6.89 6.20
C PHE A 57 -2.98 6.73 7.12
N ILE A 58 -2.90 5.65 7.91
CA ILE A 58 -1.78 5.43 8.83
C ILE A 58 -1.03 4.15 8.45
N ALA A 59 -1.69 2.99 8.56
CA ALA A 59 -1.00 1.71 8.40
C ALA A 59 -0.46 1.52 6.97
N TYR A 60 -1.26 1.85 5.95
CA TYR A 60 -0.89 1.63 4.56
C TYR A 60 0.29 2.53 4.12
N PRO A 61 0.29 3.87 4.33
CA PRO A 61 1.45 4.71 4.03
C PRO A 61 2.68 4.31 4.86
N PHE A 62 2.50 3.91 6.11
CA PHE A 62 3.60 3.45 6.97
C PHE A 62 4.27 2.19 6.40
N LEU A 63 3.49 1.17 6.03
CA LEU A 63 4.01 -0.07 5.45
C LEU A 63 4.70 0.17 4.09
N LEU A 64 4.15 1.05 3.25
CA LEU A 64 4.81 1.46 2.01
C LEU A 64 6.11 2.23 2.27
N GLY A 65 6.15 3.07 3.29
CA GLY A 65 7.36 3.74 3.75
C GLY A 65 8.45 2.76 4.19
N LEU A 66 8.06 1.72 4.94
CA LEU A 66 8.95 0.62 5.33
C LEU A 66 9.48 -0.15 4.12
N ALA A 67 8.64 -0.40 3.10
CA ALA A 67 9.07 -1.00 1.83
C ALA A 67 10.06 -0.10 1.07
N GLY A 68 9.86 1.22 1.12
CA GLY A 68 10.80 2.18 0.55
C GLY A 68 12.16 2.15 1.25
N LEU A 69 12.16 2.10 2.59
CA LEU A 69 13.37 1.96 3.41
C LEU A 69 14.09 0.64 3.12
N SER A 70 13.36 -0.48 3.07
CA SER A 70 13.95 -1.79 2.77
C SER A 70 14.56 -1.82 1.37
N GLY A 71 13.91 -1.19 0.38
CA GLY A 71 14.47 -1.04 -0.96
C GLY A 71 15.74 -0.19 -1.00
N ASN A 72 15.83 0.86 -0.18
CA ASN A 72 17.04 1.65 -0.06
C ASN A 72 18.18 0.84 0.59
N TYR A 73 17.89 0.08 1.65
CA TYR A 73 18.87 -0.81 2.28
C TYR A 73 19.36 -1.89 1.31
N LEU A 74 18.45 -2.52 0.56
CA LEU A 74 18.81 -3.51 -0.45
C LEU A 74 19.71 -2.92 -1.52
N TYR A 75 19.40 -1.72 -2.00
CA TYR A 75 20.24 -1.02 -2.98
C TYR A 75 21.65 -0.76 -2.46
N ILE A 76 21.78 -0.26 -1.22
CA ILE A 76 23.09 0.00 -0.59
C ILE A 76 23.87 -1.30 -0.45
N TRP A 77 23.22 -2.37 0.02
CA TRP A 77 23.84 -3.69 0.17
C TRP A 77 24.38 -4.23 -1.17
N LEU A 78 23.59 -4.14 -2.25
CA LEU A 78 24.00 -4.55 -3.59
C LEU A 78 25.18 -3.75 -4.14
N CYS A 79 25.25 -2.45 -3.84
CA CYS A 79 26.36 -1.59 -4.27
C CYS A 79 27.61 -1.72 -3.38
N SER A 80 27.46 -2.05 -2.10
CA SER A 80 28.57 -2.25 -1.17
C SER A 80 29.28 -3.59 -1.37
N ASN A 81 28.59 -4.57 -1.95
CA ASN A 81 29.11 -5.92 -2.18
C ASN A 81 29.66 -6.10 -3.61
N ARG A 82 30.03 -4.99 -4.26
CA ARG A 82 30.56 -4.90 -5.62
C ARG A 82 31.84 -4.10 -5.63
#